data_AF-A0A817D1Q8-F1
#
_entry.id   AF-A0A817D1Q8-F1
#
_cell.length_a   1.000
_cell.length_b   1.000
_cell.length_c   1.000
_cell.angle_alpha   90.00
_cell.angle_beta   90.00
_cell.angle_gamma   90.00
#
_symmetry.space_group_name_H-M   'P 1'
#
loop_
_entity.id
_entity.type
_entity.pdbx_description
1 polymer ?
#
loop_
_entity_poly.entity_id
_entity_poly.type
_entity_poly.pdbx_seq_one_letter_code
_entity_poly.pdbx_strand_id
1 'polypeptide(L)'
;MNGIPEHTEHGLFADDTALWTSSNTTTSLSFRLQQSIDAFQSWCNSWKLKLQPSKTELVHFTIHPRRKFKNPISVKIDDTIVKTSNSTRYLGVIIDKTLNWRSHLHHIESKIAGRISLLRFLNRAAYEPNDKIMLNIFKSIARSIIIYGYPILLTANDKIWERLQIMQNKAIRAALGLPIYTSVDYIHRTTNIPKIKEYAVTLLQRYIQTATSNKDVLLQNNLQDIFNKL
;
A
#
# COMPACT_ATOMS: atom_id res chain seq x y z
N MET A 1 -17.64 14.99 8.47
CA MET A 1 -17.98 14.21 9.68
C MET A 1 -17.89 15.14 10.87
N ASN A 2 -19.01 15.63 11.38
CA ASN A 2 -19.00 16.66 12.44
C ASN A 2 -18.84 15.96 13.78
N GLY A 3 -17.72 16.18 14.49
CA GLY A 3 -17.53 15.68 15.85
C GLY A 3 -16.27 14.84 16.12
N ILE A 4 -15.42 14.58 15.11
CA ILE A 4 -14.10 13.96 15.40
C ILE A 4 -13.26 14.98 16.21
N PRO A 5 -12.70 14.59 17.37
CA PRO A 5 -11.89 15.48 18.21
C PRO A 5 -10.70 16.11 17.48
N GLU A 6 -10.27 17.28 17.94
CA GLU A 6 -9.01 17.90 17.49
C GLU A 6 -7.83 16.93 17.69
N HIS A 7 -6.88 16.96 16.75
CA HIS A 7 -5.70 16.07 16.70
C HIS A 7 -5.96 14.59 16.38
N THR A 8 -7.14 14.27 15.84
CA THR A 8 -7.39 12.99 15.18
C THR A 8 -7.69 13.21 13.70
N GLU A 9 -6.98 12.48 12.86
CA GLU A 9 -7.20 12.43 11.43
C GLU A 9 -7.95 11.16 11.05
N HIS A 10 -8.61 11.19 9.90
CA HIS A 10 -9.43 10.08 9.43
C HIS A 10 -9.36 9.92 7.91
N GLY A 11 -9.59 8.69 7.48
CA GLY A 11 -9.66 8.28 6.09
C GLY A 11 -10.91 7.44 5.89
N LEU A 12 -11.68 7.76 4.85
CA LEU A 12 -12.93 7.09 4.53
C LEU A 12 -12.88 6.61 3.09
N PHE A 13 -13.19 5.34 2.87
CA PHE A 13 -13.37 4.79 1.54
C PHE A 13 -14.43 3.68 1.58
N ALA A 14 -15.60 3.95 1.01
CA ALA A 14 -16.77 3.08 1.15
C ALA A 14 -17.03 2.77 2.64
N ASP A 15 -17.02 1.48 3.02
CA ASP A 15 -17.18 1.01 4.40
C ASP A 15 -15.86 0.97 5.20
N ASP A 16 -14.71 1.01 4.52
CA ASP A 16 -13.40 1.04 5.16
C ASP A 16 -13.15 2.44 5.77
N THR A 17 -12.99 2.47 7.10
CA THR A 17 -12.65 3.68 7.85
C THR A 17 -11.35 3.49 8.62
N ALA A 18 -10.46 4.47 8.54
CA ALA A 18 -9.26 4.56 9.36
C ALA A 18 -9.30 5.82 10.23
N LEU A 19 -8.93 5.69 11.50
CA LEU A 19 -8.74 6.78 12.46
C LEU A 19 -7.30 6.72 12.97
N TRP A 20 -6.60 7.85 13.01
CA TRP A 20 -5.24 7.91 13.56
C TRP A 20 -4.98 9.21 14.31
N THR A 21 -4.13 9.10 15.33
CA THR A 21 -3.69 10.23 16.15
C THR A 21 -2.24 10.00 16.57
N SER A 22 -1.54 11.08 16.92
CA SER A 22 -0.16 11.05 17.40
C SER A 22 -0.06 11.70 18.79
N SER A 23 0.82 11.16 19.64
CA SER A 23 1.12 11.72 20.96
C SER A 23 2.42 11.12 21.52
N ASN A 24 2.99 11.78 22.52
CA ASN A 24 4.22 11.35 23.19
C ASN A 24 3.97 10.28 24.27
N THR A 25 2.72 10.05 24.68
CA THR A 25 2.36 9.05 25.68
C THR A 25 1.27 8.10 25.19
N THR A 26 1.35 6.83 25.58
CA THR A 26 0.34 5.82 25.22
C THR A 26 -1.01 6.08 25.90
N THR A 27 -1.01 6.73 27.07
CA THR A 27 -2.24 7.15 27.76
C THR A 27 -2.98 8.21 26.94
N SER A 28 -2.28 9.25 26.49
CA SER A 28 -2.87 10.30 25.64
C SER A 28 -3.32 9.74 24.28
N LEU A 29 -2.57 8.80 23.69
CA LEU A 29 -2.99 8.11 22.47
C LEU A 29 -4.32 7.36 22.67
N SER A 30 -4.40 6.54 23.73
CA SER A 30 -5.61 5.75 24.02
C SER A 30 -6.81 6.66 24.28
N PHE A 31 -6.62 7.74 25.04
CA PHE A 31 -7.66 8.70 25.35
C PHE A 31 -8.19 9.40 24.08
N ARG A 32 -7.30 9.97 23.26
CA ARG A 32 -7.69 10.68 22.02
C ARG A 32 -8.38 9.74 21.03
N LEU A 33 -7.85 8.52 20.88
CA LEU A 33 -8.40 7.54 19.95
C LEU A 33 -9.76 7.04 20.45
N GLN A 34 -9.94 6.82 21.76
CA GLN A 34 -11.24 6.46 22.34
C GLN A 34 -12.28 7.56 22.13
N GLN A 35 -11.97 8.82 22.42
CA GLN A 35 -12.89 9.94 22.17
C GLN A 35 -13.32 10.02 20.69
N SER A 36 -12.38 9.73 19.79
CA SER A 36 -12.65 9.74 18.35
C SER A 36 -13.53 8.57 17.91
N ILE A 37 -13.31 7.39 18.50
CA ILE A 37 -14.17 6.21 18.31
C ILE A 37 -15.57 6.49 18.85
N ASP A 38 -15.71 7.07 20.04
CA ASP A 38 -17.02 7.34 20.65
C ASP A 38 -17.84 8.34 19.82
N ALA A 39 -17.17 9.38 19.30
CA ALA A 39 -17.78 10.32 18.37
C ALA A 39 -18.16 9.65 17.04
N PHE A 40 -17.27 8.83 16.48
CA PHE A 40 -17.52 8.08 15.25
C PHE A 40 -18.72 7.14 15.41
N GLN A 41 -18.78 6.44 16.54
CA GLN A 41 -19.85 5.52 16.90
C GLN A 41 -21.19 6.25 17.07
N SER A 42 -21.20 7.41 17.74
CA SER A 42 -22.41 8.23 17.89
C SER A 42 -22.96 8.69 16.53
N TRP A 43 -22.06 9.06 15.61
CA TRP A 43 -22.43 9.36 14.23
C TRP A 43 -22.99 8.12 13.54
N CYS A 44 -22.30 6.97 13.57
CA CYS A 44 -22.78 5.73 12.98
C CYS A 44 -24.18 5.35 13.47
N ASN A 45 -24.44 5.44 14.78
CA ASN A 45 -25.74 5.17 15.37
C ASN A 45 -26.84 6.11 14.83
N SER A 46 -26.53 7.40 14.65
CA SER A 46 -27.45 8.38 14.05
C SER A 46 -27.84 8.00 12.62
N TRP A 47 -26.94 7.33 11.90
CA TRP A 47 -27.14 6.85 10.54
C TRP A 47 -27.55 5.37 10.46
N LYS A 48 -27.88 4.74 11.60
CA LYS A 48 -28.23 3.31 11.72
C LYS A 48 -27.15 2.37 11.16
N LEU A 49 -25.89 2.80 11.22
CA LEU A 49 -24.71 2.00 10.91
C LEU A 49 -24.18 1.35 12.18
N LYS A 50 -23.69 0.11 12.07
CA LYS A 50 -23.12 -0.63 13.20
C LYS A 50 -21.64 -0.91 12.95
N LEU A 51 -20.80 -0.53 13.92
CA LEU A 51 -19.38 -0.88 13.92
C LEU A 51 -19.21 -2.36 14.22
N GLN A 52 -18.20 -2.98 13.62
CA GLN A 52 -17.90 -4.39 13.80
C GLN A 52 -16.55 -4.55 14.51
N PRO A 53 -16.51 -4.62 15.86
CA PRO A 53 -15.26 -4.67 16.61
C PRO A 53 -14.33 -5.82 16.20
N SER A 54 -14.90 -6.96 15.78
CA SER A 54 -14.12 -8.13 15.34
C SER A 54 -13.40 -7.95 14.00
N LYS A 55 -13.83 -6.98 13.18
CA LYS A 55 -13.17 -6.61 11.92
C LYS A 55 -12.24 -5.41 12.09
N THR A 56 -12.32 -4.70 13.21
CA THR A 56 -11.47 -3.54 13.50
C THR A 56 -10.15 -3.99 14.10
N GLU A 57 -9.06 -3.41 13.62
CA GLU A 57 -7.71 -3.67 14.11
C GLU A 57 -7.07 -2.38 14.63
N LEU A 58 -6.34 -2.49 15.74
CA LEU A 58 -5.51 -1.40 16.27
C LEU A 58 -4.03 -1.67 15.96
N VAL A 59 -3.38 -0.75 15.25
CA VAL A 59 -1.93 -0.80 15.00
C VAL A 59 -1.26 0.40 15.67
N HIS A 60 -0.27 0.11 16.50
CA HIS A 60 0.54 1.14 17.16
C HIS A 60 1.87 1.32 16.43
N PHE A 61 2.06 2.50 15.85
CA PHE A 61 3.31 2.91 15.21
C PHE A 61 4.20 3.65 16.20
N THR A 62 5.46 3.23 16.29
CA THR A 62 6.44 3.85 17.19
C THR A 62 7.86 3.67 16.64
N ILE A 63 8.73 4.63 16.93
CA ILE A 63 10.17 4.51 16.65
C ILE A 63 10.86 3.42 17.50
N HIS A 64 10.20 2.93 18.57
CA HIS A 64 10.69 1.87 19.43
C HIS A 64 9.81 0.59 19.36
N PRO A 65 9.70 -0.07 18.20
CA PRO A 65 8.70 -1.14 17.98
C PRO A 65 8.91 -2.41 18.79
N ARG A 66 10.09 -2.57 19.42
CA ARG A 66 10.44 -3.69 20.32
C ARG A 66 10.24 -3.34 21.80
N ARG A 67 10.01 -2.07 22.13
CA ARG A 67 9.82 -1.64 23.52
C ARG A 67 8.49 -2.18 24.05
N LYS A 68 8.53 -2.79 25.22
CA LYS A 68 7.32 -3.10 25.99
C LYS A 68 6.87 -1.82 26.68
N PHE A 69 5.69 -1.34 26.34
CA PHE A 69 5.08 -0.18 27.00
C PHE A 69 4.38 -0.65 28.26
N LYS A 70 4.63 0.02 29.40
CA LYS A 70 3.97 -0.29 30.68
C LYS A 70 2.45 -0.22 30.57
N ASN A 71 1.97 0.77 29.82
CA ASN A 71 0.56 0.94 29.46
C ASN A 71 0.45 0.78 27.93
N PRO A 72 0.08 -0.41 27.41
CA PRO A 72 -0.18 -0.57 25.98
C PRO A 72 -1.42 0.23 25.58
N ILE A 73 -1.50 0.62 24.31
CA ILE A 73 -2.68 1.30 23.78
C ILE A 73 -3.84 0.31 23.78
N SER A 74 -4.97 0.74 24.32
CA SER A 74 -6.20 -0.05 24.40
C SER A 74 -7.39 0.87 24.18
N VAL A 75 -8.28 0.44 23.29
CA VAL A 75 -9.55 1.12 22.99
C VAL A 75 -10.66 0.11 22.85
N LYS A 76 -11.88 0.56 23.05
CA LYS A 76 -13.09 -0.26 23.00
C LYS A 76 -14.06 0.32 21.98
N ILE A 77 -14.80 -0.58 21.34
CA ILE A 77 -15.98 -0.26 20.55
C ILE A 77 -17.12 -1.04 21.20
N ASP A 78 -18.18 -0.34 21.59
CA ASP A 78 -19.14 -0.88 22.56
C ASP A 78 -18.39 -1.38 23.82
N ASP A 79 -18.68 -2.61 24.25
CA ASP A 79 -17.98 -3.28 25.37
C ASP A 79 -16.81 -4.16 24.93
N THR A 80 -16.45 -4.15 23.64
CA THR A 80 -15.41 -5.03 23.08
C THR A 80 -14.08 -4.30 22.92
N ILE A 81 -13.01 -4.85 23.52
CA ILE A 81 -11.65 -4.35 23.32
C ILE A 81 -11.21 -4.66 21.89
N VAL A 82 -10.76 -3.64 21.16
CA VAL A 82 -10.24 -3.79 19.80
C VAL A 82 -8.93 -4.58 19.83
N LYS A 83 -8.81 -5.58 18.95
CA LYS A 83 -7.62 -6.42 18.87
C LYS A 83 -6.43 -5.60 18.38
N THR A 84 -5.32 -5.69 19.10
CA THR A 84 -4.04 -5.14 18.63
C THR A 84 -3.41 -6.06 17.59
N SER A 85 -2.90 -5.45 16.51
CA SER A 85 -2.21 -6.15 15.43
C SER A 85 -0.85 -5.54 15.14
N ASN A 86 0.09 -6.35 14.67
CA ASN A 86 1.42 -5.89 14.23
C ASN A 86 1.40 -5.33 12.80
N SER A 87 0.33 -5.59 12.05
CA SER A 87 0.14 -5.10 10.68
C SER A 87 -1.33 -5.05 10.37
N THR A 88 -1.75 -4.09 9.55
CA THR A 88 -3.12 -4.02 9.05
C THR A 88 -3.12 -3.88 7.54
N ARG A 89 -4.19 -4.35 6.91
CA ARG A 89 -4.43 -4.17 5.48
C ARG A 89 -5.46 -3.06 5.30
N TYR A 90 -5.05 -1.96 4.72
CA TYR A 90 -5.92 -0.82 4.42
C TYR A 90 -5.85 -0.52 2.92
N LEU A 91 -7.00 -0.53 2.25
CA LEU A 91 -7.11 -0.30 0.80
C LEU A 91 -6.08 -1.12 0.01
N GLY A 92 -6.00 -2.42 0.29
CA GLY A 92 -5.10 -3.33 -0.42
C GLY A 92 -3.61 -3.22 -0.06
N VAL A 93 -3.17 -2.19 0.66
CA VAL A 93 -1.79 -1.98 1.13
C VAL A 93 -1.66 -2.55 2.53
N ILE A 94 -0.53 -3.22 2.81
CA ILE A 94 -0.25 -3.78 4.14
C ILE A 94 0.74 -2.85 4.83
N ILE A 95 0.35 -2.31 5.97
CA ILE A 95 1.17 -1.39 6.76
C ILE A 95 1.55 -2.12 8.04
N ASP A 96 2.84 -2.37 8.22
CA ASP A 96 3.38 -3.03 9.41
C ASP A 96 3.83 -1.98 10.44
N LYS A 97 3.77 -2.32 11.73
CA LYS A 97 4.15 -1.39 12.82
C LYS A 97 5.59 -0.85 12.73
N THR A 98 6.46 -1.49 11.96
CA THR A 98 7.85 -1.06 11.75
C THR A 98 8.06 -0.30 10.44
N LEU A 99 7.02 -0.15 9.62
CA LEU A 99 7.03 0.54 8.33
C LEU A 99 8.18 0.09 7.42
N ASN A 100 8.55 -1.20 7.51
CA ASN A 100 9.69 -1.74 6.76
C ASN A 100 9.28 -2.33 5.41
N TRP A 101 7.98 -2.34 5.10
CA TRP A 101 7.37 -2.81 3.85
C TRP A 101 7.58 -4.30 3.53
N ARG A 102 8.20 -5.09 4.43
CA ARG A 102 8.48 -6.52 4.18
C ARG A 102 7.20 -7.35 4.08
N SER A 103 6.23 -7.11 4.97
CA SER A 103 4.95 -7.82 4.93
C SER A 103 4.19 -7.52 3.63
N HIS A 104 4.21 -6.26 3.19
CA HIS A 104 3.61 -5.87 1.92
C HIS A 104 4.32 -6.49 0.72
N LEU A 105 5.66 -6.48 0.73
CA LEU A 105 6.46 -7.12 -0.31
C LEU A 105 6.15 -8.61 -0.44
N HIS A 106 6.06 -9.33 0.67
CA HIS A 106 5.73 -10.76 0.66
C HIS A 106 4.33 -11.03 0.07
N HIS A 107 3.37 -10.14 0.34
CA HIS A 107 2.04 -10.20 -0.27
C HIS A 107 2.06 -9.93 -1.78
N ILE A 108 2.92 -9.03 -2.26
CA ILE A 108 3.14 -8.83 -3.70
C ILE A 108 3.76 -10.09 -4.32
N GLU A 109 4.76 -10.69 -3.66
CA GLU A 109 5.44 -11.91 -4.12
C GLU A 109 4.48 -13.09 -4.30
N SER A 110 3.62 -13.32 -3.30
CA SER A 110 2.65 -14.42 -3.36
C SER A 110 1.65 -14.22 -4.50
N LYS A 111 1.19 -12.99 -4.73
CA LYS A 111 0.26 -12.68 -5.82
C LYS A 111 0.90 -12.78 -7.20
N ILE A 112 2.14 -12.30 -7.36
CA ILE A 112 2.76 -12.24 -8.69
C ILE A 112 3.26 -13.61 -9.16
N ALA A 113 3.61 -14.53 -8.26
CA ALA A 113 4.10 -15.86 -8.62
C ALA A 113 3.13 -16.60 -9.57
N GLY A 114 1.83 -16.55 -9.27
CA GLY A 114 0.80 -17.13 -10.14
C GLY A 114 0.69 -16.42 -11.50
N ARG A 115 0.88 -15.09 -11.53
CA ARG A 115 0.84 -14.31 -12.78
C ARG A 115 2.03 -14.59 -13.68
N ILE A 116 3.23 -14.77 -13.11
CA ILE A 116 4.43 -15.17 -13.86
C ILE A 116 4.23 -16.56 -14.47
N SER A 117 3.64 -17.48 -13.70
CA SER A 117 3.33 -18.83 -14.19
C SER A 117 2.32 -18.79 -15.33
N LEU A 118 1.28 -17.95 -15.22
CA LEU A 118 0.31 -17.73 -16.28
C LEU A 118 0.95 -17.12 -17.54
N LEU A 119 1.81 -16.10 -17.41
CA LEU A 119 2.52 -15.51 -18.55
C LEU A 119 3.34 -16.55 -19.30
N ARG A 120 4.05 -17.40 -18.56
CA ARG A 120 4.84 -18.50 -19.15
C ARG A 120 3.96 -19.52 -19.86
N PHE A 121 2.81 -19.86 -19.27
CA PHE A 121 1.85 -20.76 -19.88
C PHE A 121 1.29 -20.18 -21.17
N LEU A 122 0.82 -18.92 -21.16
CA LEU A 122 0.27 -18.25 -22.33
C LEU A 122 1.29 -18.13 -23.47
N ASN A 123 2.54 -17.78 -23.14
CA ASN A 123 3.62 -17.71 -24.13
C ASN A 123 3.87 -19.08 -24.80
N ARG A 124 3.87 -20.17 -24.03
CA ARG A 124 4.07 -21.53 -24.54
C ARG A 124 2.87 -22.10 -25.29
N ALA A 125 1.66 -21.73 -24.88
CA ALA A 125 0.42 -22.20 -25.49
C ALA A 125 0.14 -21.47 -26.82
N ALA A 126 0.64 -20.24 -26.97
CA ALA A 126 0.64 -19.55 -28.24
C ALA A 126 1.64 -20.22 -29.19
N TYR A 127 1.17 -20.64 -30.37
CA TYR A 127 2.03 -21.19 -31.42
C TYR A 127 3.04 -20.13 -31.92
N GLU A 128 2.58 -18.88 -32.07
CA GLU A 128 3.40 -17.70 -32.38
C GLU A 128 2.97 -16.51 -31.50
N PRO A 129 3.51 -16.38 -30.28
CA PRO A 129 3.15 -15.29 -29.38
C PRO A 129 3.63 -13.95 -29.95
N ASN A 130 2.71 -13.00 -30.12
CA ASN A 130 3.07 -11.63 -30.43
C ASN A 130 3.61 -10.94 -29.17
N ASP A 131 4.89 -10.57 -29.19
CA ASP A 131 5.58 -9.91 -28.08
C ASP A 131 4.85 -8.67 -27.56
N LYS A 132 4.30 -7.84 -28.45
CA LYS A 132 3.55 -6.63 -28.08
C LYS A 132 2.31 -6.99 -27.26
N ILE A 133 1.58 -8.03 -27.67
CA ILE A 133 0.40 -8.53 -26.95
C ILE A 133 0.82 -9.11 -25.60
N MET A 134 1.85 -9.95 -25.57
CA MET A 134 2.35 -10.56 -24.33
C MET A 134 2.84 -9.52 -23.31
N LEU A 135 3.52 -8.47 -23.77
CA LEU A 135 3.94 -7.35 -22.93
C LEU A 135 2.73 -6.54 -22.42
N ASN A 136 1.67 -6.40 -23.20
CA ASN A 136 0.43 -5.77 -22.73
C ASN A 136 -0.26 -6.62 -21.66
N ILE A 137 -0.30 -7.95 -21.84
CA ILE A 137 -0.81 -8.87 -20.82
C ILE A 137 0.02 -8.72 -19.54
N PHE A 138 1.36 -8.76 -19.62
CA PHE A 138 2.24 -8.52 -18.48
C PHE A 138 1.94 -7.19 -17.77
N LYS A 139 1.79 -6.08 -18.50
CA LYS A 139 1.45 -4.77 -17.93
C LYS A 139 0.12 -4.83 -17.17
N SER A 140 -0.88 -5.51 -17.73
CA SER A 140 -2.23 -5.60 -17.16
C SER A 140 -2.32 -6.48 -15.91
N ILE A 141 -1.62 -7.62 -15.85
CA ILE A 141 -1.81 -8.60 -14.76
C ILE A 141 -0.68 -8.63 -13.74
N ALA A 142 0.56 -8.28 -14.13
CA ALA A 142 1.72 -8.39 -13.26
C ALA A 142 2.20 -7.02 -12.79
N ARG A 143 2.46 -6.08 -13.73
CA ARG A 143 2.91 -4.73 -13.35
C ARG A 143 1.90 -3.99 -12.48
N SER A 144 0.60 -4.14 -12.79
CA SER A 144 -0.49 -3.57 -12.00
C SER A 144 -0.45 -4.00 -10.52
N ILE A 145 -0.04 -5.24 -10.24
CA ILE A 145 0.11 -5.75 -8.87
C ILE A 145 1.35 -5.13 -8.20
N ILE A 146 2.48 -5.05 -8.91
CA ILE A 146 3.74 -4.51 -8.37
C ILE A 146 3.59 -3.04 -8.00
N ILE A 147 2.90 -2.26 -8.84
CA ILE A 147 2.79 -0.81 -8.71
C ILE A 147 1.62 -0.37 -7.82
N TYR A 148 0.80 -1.30 -7.35
CA TYR A 148 -0.32 -0.96 -6.49
C TYR A 148 0.18 -0.35 -5.18
N GLY A 149 -0.34 0.83 -4.82
CA GLY A 149 0.13 1.57 -3.65
C GLY A 149 1.48 2.26 -3.82
N TYR A 150 1.94 2.47 -5.07
CA TYR A 150 3.26 3.09 -5.34
C TYR A 150 3.52 4.44 -4.65
N PRO A 151 2.55 5.36 -4.42
CA PRO A 151 2.88 6.65 -3.81
C PRO A 151 3.47 6.47 -2.41
N ILE A 152 2.92 5.52 -1.63
CA ILE A 152 3.41 5.24 -0.28
C ILE A 152 4.64 4.34 -0.35
N LEU A 153 4.67 3.36 -1.27
CA LEU A 153 5.80 2.45 -1.46
C LEU A 153 7.09 3.15 -1.88
N LEU A 154 7.01 4.34 -2.49
CA LEU A 154 8.17 5.17 -2.82
C LEU A 154 8.99 5.57 -1.56
N THR A 155 8.37 5.60 -0.39
CA THR A 155 9.06 5.79 0.90
C THR A 155 9.88 4.57 1.36
N ALA A 156 9.78 3.43 0.67
CA ALA A 156 10.52 2.22 1.01
C ALA A 156 12.00 2.32 0.63
N ASN A 157 12.83 1.53 1.32
CA ASN A 157 14.26 1.45 1.02
C ASN A 157 14.55 0.80 -0.34
N ASP A 158 15.76 1.01 -0.86
CA ASP A 158 16.18 0.49 -2.15
C ASP A 158 16.17 -1.04 -2.24
N LYS A 159 16.40 -1.74 -1.12
CA LYS A 159 16.34 -3.22 -1.08
C LYS A 159 14.94 -3.76 -1.43
N ILE A 160 13.88 -3.05 -1.02
CA ILE A 160 12.51 -3.40 -1.42
C ILE A 160 12.35 -3.19 -2.93
N TRP A 161 12.81 -2.06 -3.47
CA TRP A 161 12.74 -1.74 -4.89
C TRP A 161 13.55 -2.71 -5.77
N GLU A 162 14.72 -3.16 -5.32
CA GLU A 162 15.52 -4.20 -5.98
C GLU A 162 14.73 -5.51 -6.09
N ARG A 163 14.03 -5.93 -5.02
CA ARG A 163 13.20 -7.13 -5.04
C ARG A 163 12.02 -6.99 -6.00
N LEU A 164 11.34 -5.84 -6.01
CA LEU A 164 10.27 -5.55 -6.97
C LEU A 164 10.79 -5.55 -8.42
N GLN A 165 11.99 -5.01 -8.65
CA GLN A 165 12.65 -5.03 -9.96
C GLN A 165 12.94 -6.45 -10.42
N ILE A 166 13.42 -7.33 -9.52
CA ILE A 166 13.62 -8.75 -9.83
C ILE A 166 12.30 -9.40 -10.25
N MET A 167 11.19 -9.11 -9.58
CA MET A 167 9.87 -9.63 -9.95
C MET A 167 9.42 -9.15 -11.33
N GLN A 168 9.58 -7.85 -11.62
CA GLN A 168 9.30 -7.31 -12.95
C GLN A 168 10.15 -8.03 -14.01
N ASN A 169 11.45 -8.20 -13.78
CA ASN A 169 12.34 -8.85 -14.73
C ASN A 169 11.95 -10.32 -14.99
N LYS A 170 11.54 -11.05 -13.94
CA LYS A 170 11.03 -12.42 -14.07
C LYS A 170 9.74 -12.45 -14.89
N ALA A 171 8.83 -11.50 -14.67
CA ALA A 171 7.57 -11.41 -15.39
C ALA A 171 7.76 -11.07 -16.88
N ILE A 172 8.68 -10.15 -17.21
CA ILE A 172 8.99 -9.81 -18.61
C ILE A 172 9.61 -11.01 -19.34
N ARG A 173 10.58 -11.69 -18.71
CA ARG A 173 11.17 -12.91 -19.28
C ARG A 173 10.11 -13.99 -19.53
N ALA A 174 9.19 -14.18 -18.58
CA ALA A 174 8.10 -15.13 -18.75
C ALA A 174 7.13 -14.75 -19.88
N ALA A 175 6.85 -13.45 -20.06
CA ALA A 175 5.97 -12.97 -21.13
C ALA A 175 6.59 -13.17 -22.53
N LEU A 176 7.91 -13.02 -22.65
CA LEU A 176 8.65 -13.11 -23.92
C LEU A 176 9.28 -14.49 -24.16
N GLY A 177 9.08 -15.46 -23.27
CA GLY A 177 9.71 -16.78 -23.39
C GLY A 177 11.24 -16.77 -23.25
N LEU A 178 11.81 -15.72 -22.65
CA LEU A 178 13.28 -15.54 -22.57
C LEU A 178 13.91 -16.44 -21.49
N PRO A 179 15.14 -16.94 -21.72
CA PRO A 179 15.91 -17.66 -20.71
C PRO A 179 16.16 -16.84 -19.43
N ILE A 180 16.33 -17.54 -18.30
CA ILE A 180 16.53 -16.90 -16.98
C ILE A 180 17.81 -16.04 -16.96
N TYR A 181 18.83 -16.43 -17.71
CA TYR A 181 20.13 -15.75 -17.79
C TYR A 181 20.17 -14.58 -18.77
N THR A 182 19.09 -14.27 -19.49
CA THR A 182 19.07 -13.09 -20.38
C THR A 182 19.36 -11.83 -19.58
N SER A 183 20.29 -11.00 -20.06
CA SER A 183 20.69 -9.75 -19.40
C SER A 183 19.50 -8.84 -19.11
N VAL A 184 19.50 -8.23 -17.92
CA VAL A 184 18.48 -7.24 -17.52
C VAL A 184 18.53 -6.03 -18.46
N ASP A 185 19.72 -5.55 -18.81
CA ASP A 185 19.88 -4.39 -19.70
C ASP A 185 19.33 -4.68 -21.10
N TYR A 186 19.57 -5.89 -21.61
CA TYR A 186 19.02 -6.32 -22.89
C TYR A 186 17.48 -6.28 -22.89
N ILE A 187 16.85 -6.81 -21.84
CA ILE A 187 15.38 -6.83 -21.70
C ILE A 187 14.81 -5.41 -21.71
N HIS A 188 15.41 -4.50 -20.96
CA HIS A 188 14.91 -3.13 -20.87
C HIS A 188 15.13 -2.34 -22.15
N ARG A 189 16.28 -2.51 -22.83
CA ARG A 189 16.56 -1.87 -24.12
C ARG A 189 15.63 -2.35 -25.23
N THR A 190 15.40 -3.65 -25.32
CA THR A 190 14.55 -4.24 -26.39
C THR A 190 13.07 -3.95 -26.20
N THR A 191 12.58 -4.02 -24.96
CA THR A 191 11.14 -3.84 -24.67
C THR A 191 10.74 -2.38 -24.45
N ASN A 192 11.71 -1.47 -24.33
CA ASN A 192 11.52 -0.08 -23.91
C ASN A 192 10.67 0.05 -22.63
N ILE A 193 10.83 -0.91 -21.72
CA ILE A 193 10.18 -0.91 -20.42
C ILE A 193 11.10 -0.21 -19.41
N PRO A 194 10.64 0.82 -18.69
CA PRO A 194 11.43 1.45 -17.63
C PRO A 194 11.63 0.50 -16.44
N LYS A 195 12.64 0.79 -15.60
CA LYS A 195 12.74 0.14 -14.29
C LYS A 195 11.52 0.48 -13.44
N ILE A 196 11.16 -0.40 -12.50
CA ILE A 196 9.91 -0.26 -11.76
C ILE A 196 9.90 1.00 -10.88
N LYS A 197 11.03 1.36 -10.25
CA LYS A 197 11.15 2.58 -9.43
C LYS A 197 11.02 3.84 -10.28
N GLU A 198 11.72 3.90 -11.42
CA GLU A 198 11.60 5.01 -12.38
C GLU A 198 10.15 5.17 -12.87
N TYR A 199 9.50 4.05 -13.20
CA TYR A 199 8.10 4.05 -13.61
C TYR A 199 7.17 4.57 -12.50
N ALA A 200 7.38 4.15 -11.25
CA ALA A 200 6.63 4.64 -10.09
C ALA A 200 6.78 6.15 -9.90
N VAL A 201 8.00 6.67 -10.02
CA VAL A 201 8.28 8.11 -9.94
C VAL A 201 7.57 8.87 -11.06
N THR A 202 7.62 8.38 -12.30
CA THR A 202 6.90 9.00 -13.43
C THR A 202 5.39 9.01 -13.19
N LEU A 203 4.82 7.94 -12.63
CA LEU A 203 3.40 7.91 -12.27
C LEU A 203 3.06 8.93 -11.18
N LEU A 204 3.92 9.08 -10.16
CA LEU A 204 3.73 10.08 -9.11
C LEU A 204 3.73 11.50 -9.69
N GLN A 205 4.70 11.82 -10.55
CA GLN A 205 4.80 13.12 -11.21
C GLN A 205 3.56 13.45 -12.04
N ARG A 206 3.06 12.50 -12.84
CA ARG A 206 1.83 12.67 -13.62
C ARG A 206 0.62 12.91 -12.73
N TYR A 207 0.55 12.19 -11.61
CA TYR A 207 -0.55 12.33 -10.66
C TYR A 207 -0.54 13.70 -9.98
N ILE A 208 0.64 14.17 -9.56
CA ILE A 208 0.82 15.53 -9.01
C ILE A 208 0.40 16.58 -10.04
N GLN A 209 0.86 16.48 -11.28
CA GLN A 209 0.48 17.42 -12.35
C GLN A 209 -1.04 17.47 -12.55
N THR A 210 -1.70 16.31 -12.56
CA THR A 210 -3.16 16.22 -12.71
C THR A 210 -3.89 16.84 -11.51
N ALA A 211 -3.40 16.60 -10.28
CA ALA A 211 -3.95 17.18 -9.07
C ALA A 211 -3.85 18.71 -9.07
N THR A 212 -2.72 19.27 -9.54
CA THR A 212 -2.52 20.71 -9.71
C THR A 212 -3.52 21.28 -10.71
N SER A 213 -3.76 20.60 -11.83
CA SER A 213 -4.76 21.04 -12.83
C SER A 213 -6.19 21.03 -12.28
N ASN A 214 -6.51 20.08 -11.40
CA ASN A 214 -7.83 19.95 -10.77
C ASN A 214 -8.02 20.85 -9.53
N LYS A 215 -7.00 21.64 -9.14
CA LYS A 215 -6.99 22.51 -7.95
C LYS A 215 -7.24 21.80 -6.62
N ASP A 216 -6.87 20.51 -6.51
CA ASP A 216 -6.95 19.79 -5.23
C ASP A 216 -5.70 20.02 -4.38
N VAL A 217 -5.73 21.12 -3.62
CA VAL A 217 -4.59 21.65 -2.86
C VAL A 217 -4.10 20.66 -1.79
N LEU A 218 -5.01 19.94 -1.14
CA LEU A 218 -4.67 19.01 -0.05
C LEU A 218 -3.91 17.78 -0.59
N LEU A 219 -4.41 17.19 -1.67
CA LEU A 219 -3.72 16.07 -2.31
C LEU A 219 -2.37 16.50 -2.87
N GLN A 220 -2.28 17.68 -3.48
CA GLN A 220 -1.03 18.22 -4.00
C GLN A 220 0.03 18.32 -2.91
N ASN A 221 -0.28 18.96 -1.77
CA ASN A 221 0.69 19.14 -0.68
C ASN A 221 1.21 17.81 -0.14
N ASN A 222 0.32 16.86 0.15
CA ASN A 222 0.70 15.55 0.68
C ASN A 222 1.59 14.75 -0.28
N LEU A 223 1.30 14.79 -1.58
CA LEU A 223 2.08 14.08 -2.58
C LEU A 223 3.41 14.77 -2.88
N GLN A 224 3.44 16.10 -2.84
CA GLN A 224 4.66 16.87 -3.01
C GLN A 224 5.63 16.62 -1.84
N ASP A 225 5.13 16.51 -0.62
CA ASP A 225 5.92 16.13 0.55
C ASP A 225 6.54 14.74 0.41
N ILE A 226 5.80 13.79 -0.16
CA ILE A 226 6.35 12.46 -0.49
C ILE A 226 7.46 12.62 -1.53
N PHE A 227 7.20 13.35 -2.61
CA PHE A 227 8.17 13.55 -3.70
C PHE A 227 9.46 14.21 -3.21
N ASN A 228 9.37 15.21 -2.33
CA ASN A 228 10.52 15.93 -1.79
C ASN A 228 11.40 15.07 -0.85
N LYS A 229 10.90 13.92 -0.39
CA LYS A 229 11.62 12.97 0.48
C LYS A 229 12.29 11.84 -0.31
N LEU A 230 12.12 11.79 -1.64
CA LEU A 230 12.72 10.80 -2.55
C LEU A 230 14.07 11.25 -3.08
#